data_AF-A0A4Y2MQQ0-F1
#
_entry.id   AF-A0A4Y2MQQ0-F1
#
_cell.length_a   1.000
_cell.length_b   1.000
_cell.length_c   1.000
_cell.angle_alpha   90.00
_cell.angle_beta   90.00
_cell.angle_gamma   90.00
#
_symmetry.space_group_name_H-M   'P 1'
#
loop_
_entity.id
_entity.type
_entity.pdbx_description
1 polymer ?
#
loop_
_entity_poly.entity_id
_entity_poly.type
_entity_poly.pdbx_seq_one_letter_code
_entity_poly.pdbx_strand_id
1 'polypeptide(L)'
;MIEWFKYDVTEPPITADFTAEELKSIAENGSKQDLQIYKFPCHTQTVKCCVKLVTEDASMVRVSHNRNGFIRNTMASRTIMSSFEHKAN
;
A
#
# COMPACT_ATOMS: atom_id res chain seq x y z
N MET A 1 -4.07 -20.53 -12.05
CA MET A 1 -5.40 -20.38 -11.45
C MET A 1 -5.25 -20.62 -9.95
N ILE A 2 -5.68 -19.70 -9.10
CA ILE A 2 -5.50 -19.85 -7.64
C ILE A 2 -6.54 -20.85 -7.13
N GLU A 3 -6.09 -21.92 -6.47
CA GLU A 3 -6.94 -22.97 -5.88
C GLU A 3 -7.43 -22.54 -4.49
N TRP A 4 -8.44 -21.67 -4.45
CA TRP A 4 -8.97 -21.09 -3.21
C TRP A 4 -9.44 -22.10 -2.16
N PHE A 5 -9.88 -23.28 -2.58
CA PHE A 5 -10.34 -24.36 -1.69
C PHE A 5 -9.23 -25.04 -0.90
N LYS A 6 -7.95 -24.79 -1.23
CA LYS A 6 -6.80 -25.29 -0.47
C LYS A 6 -6.38 -24.37 0.68
N TYR A 7 -6.98 -23.19 0.78
CA TYR A 7 -6.62 -22.18 1.77
C TYR A 7 -7.77 -21.97 2.75
N ASP A 8 -7.44 -21.87 4.03
CA ASP A 8 -8.39 -21.44 5.04
C ASP A 8 -8.73 -19.97 4.80
N VAL A 9 -9.94 -19.72 4.32
CA VAL A 9 -10.45 -18.36 4.09
C VAL A 9 -10.97 -17.84 5.42
N THR A 10 -10.22 -16.91 6.01
CA THR A 10 -10.64 -16.18 7.20
C THR A 10 -11.42 -14.93 6.82
N GLU A 11 -12.30 -14.50 7.72
CA GLU A 11 -13.04 -13.27 7.55
C GLU A 11 -12.09 -12.05 7.45
N PRO A 12 -12.29 -11.14 6.47
CA PRO A 12 -11.48 -9.95 6.36
C PRO A 12 -11.78 -8.97 7.51
N PRO A 13 -10.79 -8.25 8.05
CA PRO A 13 -10.98 -7.31 9.16
C PRO A 13 -12.05 -6.24 8.93
N ILE A 14 -12.34 -5.92 7.66
CA ILE A 14 -13.35 -4.93 7.29
C ILE A 14 -14.80 -5.40 7.52
N THR A 15 -15.04 -6.71 7.57
CA THR A 15 -16.37 -7.28 7.81
C THR A 15 -16.56 -7.75 9.24
N ALA A 16 -15.48 -7.82 10.03
CA ALA A 16 -15.50 -8.34 11.41
C ALA A 16 -16.48 -7.63 12.35
N ASP A 17 -16.80 -6.37 12.07
CA ASP A 17 -17.74 -5.56 12.87
C ASP A 17 -19.20 -5.70 12.41
N PHE A 18 -19.48 -6.46 11.33
CA PHE A 18 -20.80 -6.57 10.70
C PHE A 18 -21.37 -7.98 10.85
N THR A 19 -22.68 -8.04 11.03
CA THR A 19 -23.44 -9.30 10.97
C THR A 19 -23.62 -9.77 9.52
N ALA A 20 -23.90 -11.07 9.36
CA ALA A 20 -24.17 -11.64 8.04
C ALA A 20 -25.41 -10.99 7.38
N GLU A 21 -26.44 -10.61 8.15
CA GLU A 21 -27.60 -9.90 7.62
C GLU A 21 -27.26 -8.48 7.15
N GLU A 22 -26.42 -7.75 7.88
CA GLU A 22 -25.95 -6.41 7.47
C GLU A 22 -25.11 -6.48 6.21
N LEU A 23 -24.17 -7.42 6.13
CA LEU A 23 -23.36 -7.65 4.93
C LEU A 23 -24.23 -7.99 3.71
N LYS A 24 -25.25 -8.83 3.91
CA LYS A 24 -26.21 -9.17 2.85
C LYS A 24 -27.01 -7.95 2.40
N SER A 25 -27.48 -7.13 3.35
CA SER A 25 -28.19 -5.90 3.04
C SER A 25 -27.31 -4.88 2.31
N ILE A 26 -26.03 -4.75 2.68
CA ILE A 26 -25.07 -3.88 1.98
C ILE A 26 -24.85 -4.38 0.54
N ALA A 27 -24.72 -5.69 0.34
CA ALA A 27 -24.55 -6.28 -0.99
C ALA A 27 -25.78 -6.10 -1.89
N GLU A 28 -26.98 -6.18 -1.34
CA GLU A 28 -28.25 -6.07 -2.08
C GLU A 28 -28.69 -4.62 -2.29
N ASN A 29 -28.51 -3.74 -1.29
CA ASN A 29 -29.08 -2.40 -1.25
C ASN A 29 -28.04 -1.27 -1.44
N GLY A 30 -26.74 -1.59 -1.38
CA GLY A 30 -25.68 -0.69 -1.83
C GLY A 30 -25.42 0.55 -0.97
N SER A 31 -25.58 0.47 0.36
CA SER A 31 -25.17 1.56 1.25
C SER A 31 -23.67 1.46 1.58
N LYS A 32 -22.87 2.30 0.93
CA LYS A 32 -21.43 2.48 1.20
C LYS A 32 -21.12 3.15 2.54
N GLN A 33 -22.13 3.66 3.25
CA GLN A 33 -21.94 4.38 4.51
C GLN A 33 -21.77 3.40 5.68
N ASP A 34 -22.34 2.20 5.55
CA ASP A 34 -22.28 1.18 6.60
C ASP A 34 -20.89 0.55 6.66
N LEU A 35 -20.34 0.17 5.49
CA LEU A 35 -18.94 -0.23 5.41
C LEU A 35 -18.07 1.02 5.50
N GLN A 36 -17.36 1.24 6.61
CA GLN A 36 -16.33 2.28 6.76
C GLN A 36 -15.12 2.01 5.84
N ILE A 37 -15.35 1.88 4.53
CA ILE A 37 -14.30 1.92 3.53
C ILE A 37 -13.80 3.36 3.55
N TYR A 38 -12.78 3.60 4.36
CA TYR A 38 -12.05 4.85 4.35
C TYR A 38 -11.74 5.17 2.89
N LYS A 39 -12.19 6.33 2.43
CA LYS A 39 -11.74 6.89 1.17
C LYS A 39 -10.28 7.29 1.37
N PHE A 40 -9.39 6.30 1.30
CA PHE A 40 -7.98 6.58 1.22
C PHE A 40 -7.77 7.39 -0.05
N PRO A 41 -7.09 8.53 0.01
CA PRO A 41 -6.77 9.28 -1.18
C PRO A 41 -5.74 8.48 -1.99
N CYS A 42 -6.24 7.63 -2.91
CA CYS A 42 -5.45 6.75 -3.77
C CYS A 42 -4.52 7.52 -4.72
N HIS A 43 -4.68 8.83 -4.81
CA HIS A 43 -3.90 9.73 -5.65
C HIS A 43 -3.14 10.81 -4.87
N THR A 44 -2.75 10.50 -3.63
CA THR A 44 -1.75 11.34 -2.96
C THR A 44 -0.40 11.26 -3.65
N GLN A 45 0.35 12.36 -3.56
CA GLN A 45 1.74 12.42 -3.97
C GLN A 45 2.56 11.30 -3.31
N THR A 46 2.25 10.97 -2.05
CA THR A 46 2.89 9.88 -1.30
C THR A 46 2.72 8.52 -1.99
N VAL A 47 1.49 8.13 -2.37
CA VAL A 47 1.24 6.87 -3.08
C VAL A 47 2.00 6.83 -4.41
N LYS A 48 1.99 7.94 -5.17
CA LYS A 48 2.76 8.05 -6.43
C LYS A 48 4.27 7.91 -6.21
N CYS A 49 4.82 8.55 -5.19
CA CYS A 49 6.23 8.46 -4.83
C CYS A 49 6.62 7.05 -4.39
N CYS A 50 5.82 6.38 -3.57
CA CYS A 50 6.09 5.01 -3.13
C CYS A 50 6.09 4.02 -4.30
N VAL A 51 5.08 4.08 -5.18
CA VAL A 51 5.01 3.21 -6.37
C VAL A 51 6.20 3.45 -7.30
N LYS A 52 6.60 4.72 -7.49
CA LYS A 52 7.78 5.07 -8.30
C LYS A 52 9.06 4.47 -7.71
N LEU A 53 9.31 4.67 -6.41
CA LEU A 53 10.49 4.13 -5.72
C LEU A 53 10.56 2.61 -5.81
N VAL A 54 9.46 1.91 -5.53
CA VAL A 54 9.40 0.44 -5.61
C VAL A 54 9.69 -0.03 -7.04
N THR A 55 9.18 0.68 -8.05
CA THR A 55 9.40 0.32 -9.45
C THR A 55 10.85 0.55 -9.88
N GLU A 56 11.45 1.68 -9.49
CA GLU A 56 12.86 1.99 -9.75
C GLU A 56 13.79 0.98 -9.05
N ASP A 57 13.56 0.69 -7.78
CA ASP A 57 14.32 -0.30 -7.02
C ASP A 57 14.18 -1.70 -7.64
N ALA A 58 12.96 -2.14 -7.97
CA ALA A 58 12.72 -3.42 -8.62
C ALA A 58 13.41 -3.51 -9.99
N SER A 59 13.46 -2.40 -10.74
CA SER A 59 14.17 -2.34 -12.03
C SER A 59 15.68 -2.45 -11.86
N MET A 60 16.24 -1.86 -10.80
CA MET A 60 17.68 -1.93 -10.49
C MET A 60 18.09 -3.29 -9.90
N VAL A 61 17.23 -3.91 -9.10
CA VAL A 61 17.48 -5.21 -8.46
C VAL A 61 17.58 -6.36 -9.49
N ARG A 62 17.04 -6.20 -10.71
CA ARG A 62 17.28 -7.14 -11.81
C ARG A 62 18.76 -7.27 -12.22
N VAL A 63 19.62 -6.33 -11.81
CA VAL A 63 21.08 -6.40 -12.01
C VAL A 63 21.75 -6.59 -10.63
N SER A 64 21.86 -7.85 -10.20
CA SER A 64 22.34 -8.22 -8.85
C SER A 64 23.70 -7.63 -8.48
N HIS A 65 24.55 -7.33 -9.47
CA HIS A 65 25.91 -6.85 -9.26
C HIS A 65 25.99 -5.39 -8.77
N ASN A 66 24.95 -4.57 -8.98
CA ASN A 66 25.01 -3.12 -8.76
C ASN A 66 24.26 -2.65 -7.50
N ARG A 67 23.60 -3.57 -6.80
CA ARG A 67 22.69 -3.29 -5.68
C ARG A 67 23.41 -2.64 -4.49
N ASN A 68 24.59 -3.14 -4.12
CA ASN A 68 25.36 -2.55 -3.01
C ASN A 68 25.83 -1.13 -3.31
N GLY A 69 26.27 -0.87 -4.55
CA GLY A 69 26.68 0.47 -4.98
C GLY A 69 25.52 1.46 -4.92
N PHE A 70 24.35 1.06 -5.42
CA PHE A 70 23.15 1.88 -5.38
C PHE A 70 22.69 2.18 -3.95
N ILE A 71 22.60 1.18 -3.07
CA ILE A 71 22.20 1.39 -1.67
C ILE A 71 23.14 2.37 -0.98
N ARG A 72 24.45 2.17 -1.13
CA ARG A 72 25.46 3.02 -0.49
C ARG A 72 25.42 4.45 -1.03
N ASN A 73 25.19 4.63 -2.33
CA ASN A 73 25.08 5.94 -2.96
C ASN A 73 23.79 6.68 -2.53
N THR A 74 22.67 5.95 -2.40
CA THR A 74 21.39 6.50 -1.90
C THR A 74 21.46 6.88 -0.43
N MET A 75 22.16 6.12 0.41
CA MET A 75 22.38 6.52 1.81
C MET A 75 23.26 7.77 1.92
N ALA A 76 24.31 7.86 1.10
CA ALA A 76 25.19 9.02 1.05
C ALA A 76 24.43 10.28 0.59
N SER A 77 23.62 10.18 -0.47
CA SER A 77 22.84 11.32 -0.97
C SER A 77 21.80 11.82 0.05
N ARG A 78 21.13 10.90 0.77
CA ARG A 78 20.20 11.25 1.86
C ARG A 78 20.88 11.95 3.04
N THR A 79 22.15 11.63 3.31
CA THR A 79 22.93 12.29 4.37
C THR A 79 23.30 13.74 4.00
N ILE A 80 23.43 14.03 2.71
CA ILE A 80 23.74 15.38 2.20
C ILE A 80 22.48 16.27 2.17
N MET A 81 21.30 15.68 2.01
CA MET A 81 20.05 16.42 2.05
C MET A 81 19.75 16.89 3.47
N SER A 82 19.43 18.18 3.64
CA SER A 82 19.02 18.72 4.92
C SER A 82 17.70 18.09 5.39
N SER A 83 17.66 17.61 6.63
CA SER A 83 16.43 17.15 7.26
C SER A 83 15.49 18.33 7.44
N PHE A 84 14.36 18.33 6.72
CA PHE A 84 13.28 19.27 6.95
C PHE A 84 12.29 18.62 7.91
N GLU A 85 12.40 18.97 9.19
CA GLU A 85 11.49 18.49 10.23
C GLU A 85 10.07 19.01 10.03
N HIS A 86 9.90 20.17 9.36
CA HIS A 86 8.61 20.81 9.15
C HIS A 86 8.51 21.32 7.71
N LYS A 87 7.31 21.21 7.12
CA LYS A 87 7.00 21.80 5.82
C LYS A 87 6.98 23.32 5.97
N ALA A 88 7.67 24.04 5.08
CA ALA A 88 7.56 25.50 5.03
C ALA A 88 6.11 25.91 4.76
N ASN A 89 5.59 26.82 5.59
CA ASN A 89 4.26 27.43 5.46
C ASN A 89 4.11 28.21 4.15
#